data_AF-C3ZTM7-F1
#
_entry.id   AF-C3ZTM7-F1
#
_cell.length_a   1.000
_cell.length_b   1.000
_cell.length_c   1.000
_cell.angle_alpha   90.00
_cell.angle_beta   90.00
_cell.angle_gamma   90.00
#
_symmetry.space_group_name_H-M   'P 1'
#
loop_
_entity.id
_entity.type
_entity.pdbx_description
1 polymer ?
#
loop_
_entity_poly.entity_id
_entity_poly.type
_entity_poly.pdbx_seq_one_letter_code
_entity_poly.pdbx_strand_id
1 'polypeptide(L)'
;MQPQKVEGDSIKYSTATTIDPCAYHKTMNKAGTQDTQTCMRKQEIGDLLAEKQKLQDVIDQNEEKLRRLNLIKHHKADLSKLQQLIVKWQQVSQQVLLQLQERAPADQRPTLGQLMDHMGIDENILQLDREQDCFN
;
A
#
# COMPACT_ATOMS: atom_id res chain seq x y z
N MET A 1 -36.83 5.06 -27.71
CA MET A 1 -36.76 3.90 -26.80
C MET A 1 -35.89 4.29 -25.61
N GLN A 2 -36.38 4.04 -24.41
CA GLN A 2 -35.84 4.51 -23.14
C GLN A 2 -34.66 3.64 -22.66
N PRO A 3 -33.71 4.18 -21.87
CA PRO A 3 -32.72 3.38 -21.16
C PRO A 3 -33.35 2.70 -19.93
N GLN A 4 -33.14 1.39 -19.83
CA GLN A 4 -33.68 0.52 -18.81
C GLN A 4 -32.87 0.67 -17.51
N LYS A 5 -33.57 1.02 -16.43
CA LYS A 5 -33.05 1.20 -15.07
C LYS A 5 -32.97 -0.19 -14.41
N VAL A 6 -31.79 -0.67 -14.07
CA VAL A 6 -31.61 -1.86 -13.22
C VAL A 6 -31.38 -1.38 -11.79
N GLU A 7 -32.46 -1.44 -11.00
CA GLU A 7 -32.45 -1.26 -9.55
C GLU A 7 -31.79 -2.50 -8.93
N GLY A 8 -30.59 -2.31 -8.37
CA GLY A 8 -29.90 -3.31 -7.57
C GLY A 8 -30.48 -3.30 -6.15
N ASP A 9 -31.05 -4.43 -5.76
CA ASP A 9 -31.77 -4.64 -4.51
C ASP A 9 -30.95 -4.25 -3.27
N SER A 10 -31.57 -3.37 -2.49
CA SER A 10 -31.15 -2.98 -1.15
C SER A 10 -31.28 -4.18 -0.22
N ILE A 11 -30.17 -4.86 0.07
CA ILE A 11 -30.09 -5.85 1.13
C ILE A 11 -30.33 -5.13 2.47
N LYS A 12 -31.56 -5.26 2.98
CA LYS A 12 -31.94 -4.77 4.31
C LYS A 12 -31.17 -5.59 5.33
N TYR A 13 -30.20 -4.96 6.00
CA TYR A 13 -29.59 -5.52 7.19
C TYR A 13 -30.70 -5.71 8.24
N SER A 14 -30.99 -6.97 8.54
CA SER A 14 -31.95 -7.34 9.57
C SER A 14 -31.39 -6.91 10.92
N THR A 15 -32.13 -6.06 11.63
CA THR A 15 -31.84 -5.64 13.00
C THR A 15 -31.69 -6.85 13.90
N ALA A 16 -30.64 -6.82 14.73
CA ALA A 16 -30.29 -7.84 15.69
C ALA A 16 -31.52 -8.29 16.51
N THR A 17 -31.93 -9.54 16.30
CA THR A 17 -32.84 -10.23 17.22
C THR A 17 -32.03 -10.55 18.47
N THR A 18 -32.33 -9.85 19.56
CA THR A 18 -31.93 -10.24 20.92
C THR A 18 -32.41 -11.67 21.15
N ILE A 19 -31.48 -12.62 21.12
CA ILE A 19 -31.74 -14.00 21.52
C ILE A 19 -31.82 -13.98 23.04
N ASP A 20 -33.04 -14.04 23.55
CA ASP A 20 -33.36 -14.17 24.96
C ASP A 20 -32.77 -15.49 25.50
N PRO A 21 -31.89 -15.47 26.51
CA PRO A 21 -31.33 -16.70 27.06
C PRO A 21 -32.38 -17.44 27.91
N CYS A 22 -33.00 -18.45 27.30
CA CYS A 22 -33.48 -19.68 27.92
C CYS A 22 -34.34 -19.55 29.20
N ALA A 23 -35.67 -19.68 29.04
CA ALA A 23 -36.60 -19.98 30.12
C ALA A 23 -36.27 -21.34 30.76
N TYR A 24 -35.61 -21.30 31.92
CA TYR A 24 -35.20 -22.48 32.68
C TYR A 24 -36.41 -23.09 33.40
N HIS A 25 -36.90 -24.24 32.93
CA HIS A 25 -37.79 -25.11 33.70
C HIS A 25 -37.04 -25.63 34.94
N LYS A 26 -37.50 -25.23 36.14
CA LYS A 26 -37.03 -25.80 37.41
C LYS A 26 -37.68 -27.17 37.64
N THR A 27 -37.00 -28.23 37.24
CA THR A 27 -37.22 -29.57 37.81
C THR A 27 -36.23 -29.79 38.95
N MET A 28 -36.75 -29.81 40.18
CA MET A 28 -36.04 -30.26 41.37
C MET A 28 -35.65 -31.73 41.18
N ASN A 29 -34.36 -32.07 41.14
CA ASN A 29 -33.87 -33.41 41.50
C ASN A 29 -32.41 -33.40 41.97
N LYS A 30 -32.26 -33.83 43.22
CA LYS A 30 -31.17 -34.48 43.96
C LYS A 30 -29.70 -34.22 43.55
N ALA A 31 -28.96 -33.82 44.59
CA ALA A 31 -27.56 -33.44 44.63
C ALA A 31 -26.56 -34.45 44.05
N GLY A 32 -25.55 -33.91 43.38
CA GLY A 32 -24.18 -34.43 43.43
C GLY A 32 -23.68 -35.18 42.20
N THR A 33 -23.66 -34.56 41.01
CA THR A 33 -22.73 -34.93 39.90
C THR A 33 -22.80 -34.04 38.64
N GLN A 34 -23.76 -33.11 38.51
CA GLN A 34 -23.93 -32.31 37.27
C GLN A 34 -23.03 -31.06 37.14
N ASP A 35 -22.44 -30.58 38.24
CA ASP A 35 -21.71 -29.31 38.25
C ASP A 35 -20.30 -29.43 37.64
N THR A 36 -19.68 -30.61 37.76
CA THR A 36 -18.35 -30.89 37.19
C THR A 36 -18.38 -31.05 35.68
N GLN A 37 -19.39 -31.70 35.10
CA GLN A 37 -19.44 -31.89 33.64
C GLN A 37 -19.76 -30.60 32.88
N THR A 38 -20.53 -29.70 33.49
CA THR A 38 -20.86 -28.39 32.92
C THR A 38 -19.69 -27.41 33.03
N CYS A 39 -18.85 -27.50 34.06
CA CYS A 39 -17.65 -26.66 34.18
C CYS A 39 -16.57 -27.05 33.16
N MET A 40 -16.35 -28.35 32.95
CA MET A 40 -15.36 -28.87 31.99
C MET A 40 -15.68 -28.42 30.57
N ARG A 41 -16.95 -28.53 30.16
CA ARG A 41 -17.38 -28.11 28.82
C ARG A 41 -17.29 -26.60 28.61
N LYS A 42 -17.52 -25.79 29.65
CA LYS A 42 -17.34 -24.32 29.59
C LYS A 42 -15.86 -23.95 29.44
N GLN A 43 -14.97 -24.70 30.08
CA GLN A 43 -13.53 -24.50 29.96
C GLN A 43 -13.04 -24.84 28.55
N GLU A 44 -13.44 -26.00 28.00
CA GLU A 44 -13.11 -26.39 26.62
C GLU A 44 -13.59 -25.37 25.58
N ILE A 45 -14.79 -24.82 25.75
CA ILE A 45 -15.30 -23.75 24.87
C ILE A 45 -14.47 -22.47 25.01
N GLY A 46 -14.05 -22.12 26.23
CA GLY A 46 -13.17 -20.98 26.47
C GLY A 46 -11.80 -21.15 25.80
N ASP A 47 -11.21 -22.34 25.90
CA ASP A 47 -9.92 -22.68 25.29
C ASP A 47 -10.02 -22.64 23.75
N LEU A 48 -11.09 -23.21 23.17
CA LEU A 48 -11.34 -23.17 21.72
C LEU A 48 -11.57 -21.74 21.21
N LEU A 49 -12.25 -20.88 21.98
CA LEU A 49 -12.44 -19.47 21.61
C LEU A 49 -11.12 -18.69 21.68
N ALA A 50 -10.28 -18.96 22.67
CA ALA A 50 -8.95 -18.35 22.77
C ALA A 50 -8.04 -18.81 21.62
N GLU A 51 -8.07 -20.09 21.26
CA GLU A 51 -7.33 -20.61 20.11
C GLU A 51 -7.83 -20.01 18.80
N LYS A 52 -9.15 -19.94 18.60
CA LYS A 52 -9.75 -19.26 17.44
C LYS A 52 -9.28 -17.81 17.34
N GLN A 53 -9.29 -17.06 18.45
CA GLN A 53 -8.85 -15.66 18.45
C GLN A 53 -7.37 -15.56 18.07
N LYS A 54 -6.51 -16.40 18.66
CA LYS A 54 -5.09 -16.43 18.32
C LYS A 54 -4.85 -16.75 16.84
N LEU A 55 -5.60 -17.68 16.27
CA LEU A 55 -5.53 -18.00 14.84
C LEU A 55 -5.98 -16.81 13.98
N GLN A 56 -7.04 -16.11 14.39
CA GLN A 56 -7.51 -14.91 13.71
C GLN A 56 -6.44 -13.80 13.74
N ASP A 57 -5.82 -13.55 14.89
CA ASP A 57 -4.76 -12.54 15.01
C ASP A 57 -3.57 -12.85 14.08
N VAL A 58 -3.23 -14.14 13.92
CA VAL A 58 -2.17 -14.58 13.00
C VAL A 58 -2.56 -14.37 11.54
N ILE A 59 -3.82 -14.62 11.18
CA ILE A 59 -4.34 -14.36 9.84
C ILE A 59 -4.23 -12.86 9.54
N ASP A 60 -4.75 -12.02 10.43
CA ASP A 60 -4.76 -10.56 10.25
C ASP A 60 -3.33 -10.01 10.11
N GLN A 61 -2.38 -10.51 10.90
CA GLN A 61 -0.96 -10.14 10.78
C GLN A 61 -0.34 -10.55 9.44
N ASN A 62 -0.67 -11.75 8.95
CA ASN A 62 -0.17 -12.24 7.67
C ASN A 62 -0.80 -11.48 6.49
N GLU A 63 -2.08 -11.14 6.56
CA GLU A 63 -2.76 -10.32 5.55
C GLU A 63 -2.18 -8.91 5.47
N GLU A 64 -1.92 -8.26 6.62
CA GLU A 64 -1.27 -6.95 6.63
C GLU A 64 0.16 -7.02 6.09
N LYS A 65 0.91 -8.07 6.44
CA LYS A 65 2.25 -8.30 5.88
C LYS A 65 2.19 -8.48 4.36
N LEU A 66 1.23 -9.26 3.87
CA LEU A 66 1.03 -9.47 2.44
C LEU A 66 0.64 -8.17 1.73
N ARG A 67 -0.23 -7.34 2.32
CA ARG A 67 -0.61 -6.04 1.79
C ARG A 67 0.61 -5.13 1.59
N ARG A 68 1.48 -5.04 2.60
CA ARG A 68 2.73 -4.25 2.53
C ARG A 68 3.68 -4.78 1.45
N LEU A 69 3.85 -6.10 1.36
CA LEU A 69 4.71 -6.70 0.35
C LEU A 69 4.16 -6.48 -1.07
N ASN A 70 2.85 -6.60 -1.27
CA ASN A 70 2.21 -6.34 -2.56
C ASN A 70 2.35 -4.89 -2.99
N LEU A 71 2.19 -3.93 -2.06
CA LEU A 71 2.41 -2.52 -2.32
C LEU A 71 3.84 -2.29 -2.85
N ILE A 72 4.85 -2.82 -2.16
CA ILE A 72 6.25 -2.70 -2.57
C ILE A 72 6.49 -3.39 -3.92
N LYS A 73 5.93 -4.59 -4.14
CA LYS A 73 6.09 -5.34 -5.39
C LYS A 73 5.53 -4.56 -6.57
N HIS A 74 4.33 -4.01 -6.44
CA HIS A 74 3.69 -3.20 -7.47
C HIS A 74 4.55 -1.99 -7.81
N HIS A 75 4.97 -1.21 -6.80
CA HIS A 75 5.77 -0.01 -7.05
C HIS A 75 7.17 -0.32 -7.60
N LYS A 76 7.82 -1.42 -7.17
CA LYS A 76 9.16 -1.79 -7.66
C LYS A 76 9.18 -2.13 -9.15
N ALA A 77 8.09 -2.65 -9.73
CA ALA A 77 8.02 -2.93 -11.16
C ALA A 77 8.14 -1.65 -12.00
N ASP A 78 7.53 -0.56 -11.54
CA ASP A 78 7.52 0.72 -12.25
C ASP A 78 8.80 1.55 -12.03
N LEU A 79 9.55 1.30 -10.95
CA LEU A 79 10.80 2.03 -10.68
C LEU A 79 11.82 1.87 -11.81
N SER A 80 11.94 0.68 -12.42
CA SER A 80 12.86 0.48 -13.54
C SER A 80 12.46 1.32 -14.76
N LYS A 81 11.15 1.38 -15.06
CA LYS A 81 10.62 2.17 -16.16
C LYS A 81 10.79 3.67 -15.91
N LEU A 82 10.55 4.12 -14.67
CA LEU A 82 10.78 5.50 -14.27
C LEU A 82 12.28 5.85 -14.38
N GLN A 83 13.17 4.98 -13.93
CA GLN A 83 14.61 5.19 -14.08
C GLN A 83 15.03 5.28 -15.56
N GLN A 84 14.47 4.43 -16.42
CA GLN A 84 14.72 4.51 -17.87
C GLN A 84 14.24 5.84 -18.46
N LEU A 85 13.09 6.34 -18.02
CA LEU A 85 12.58 7.64 -18.45
C LEU A 85 13.47 8.79 -17.96
N ILE A 86 13.91 8.76 -16.70
CA ILE A 86 14.85 9.73 -16.14
C ILE A 86 16.10 9.79 -17.01
N VAL A 87 16.73 8.65 -17.30
CA VAL A 87 17.93 8.58 -18.14
C VAL A 87 17.68 9.14 -19.54
N LYS A 88 16.56 8.81 -20.18
CA LYS A 88 16.24 9.32 -21.52
C LYS A 88 16.05 10.84 -21.53
N TRP A 89 15.32 11.38 -20.56
CA TRP A 89 15.12 12.82 -20.46
C TRP A 89 16.41 13.55 -20.13
N GLN A 90 17.23 13.01 -19.23
CA GLN A 90 18.58 13.52 -18.95
C GLN A 90 19.42 13.60 -20.23
N GLN A 91 19.53 12.49 -20.97
CA GLN A 91 20.31 12.44 -22.20
C GLN A 91 19.84 13.47 -23.24
N VAL A 92 18.53 13.60 -23.45
CA VAL A 92 17.98 14.58 -24.40
C VAL A 92 18.29 16.01 -23.93
N SER A 93 18.09 16.31 -22.65
CA SER A 93 18.39 17.63 -22.09
C SER A 93 19.89 17.98 -22.16
N GLN A 94 20.77 17.03 -21.83
CA GLN A 94 22.22 17.16 -21.93
C GLN A 94 22.66 17.42 -23.38
N GLN A 95 22.11 16.67 -24.34
CA GLN A 95 22.39 16.88 -25.77
C GLN A 95 21.95 18.26 -26.24
N VAL A 96 20.75 18.70 -25.86
CA VAL A 96 20.24 20.03 -26.24
C VAL A 96 21.10 21.14 -25.63
N LEU A 97 21.57 20.97 -24.38
CA LEU A 97 22.48 21.91 -23.73
C LEU A 97 23.80 22.06 -24.49
N LEU A 98 24.42 20.93 -24.88
CA LEU A 98 25.64 20.94 -25.67
C LEU A 98 25.41 21.60 -27.04
N GLN A 99 24.33 21.24 -27.73
CA GLN A 99 23.99 21.84 -29.02
C GLN A 99 23.76 23.36 -28.92
N LEU A 100 23.13 23.81 -27.84
CA LEU A 100 22.90 25.23 -27.58
C LEU A 100 24.22 25.96 -27.32
N GLN A 101 25.10 25.35 -26.51
CA GLN A 101 26.44 25.86 -26.23
C GLN A 101 27.30 25.94 -27.50
N GLU A 102 27.26 24.91 -28.34
CA GLU A 102 27.99 24.87 -29.62
C GLU A 102 27.52 25.94 -30.61
N ARG A 103 26.22 26.27 -30.59
CA ARG A 103 25.63 27.31 -31.45
C ARG A 103 26.02 28.73 -31.02
N ALA A 104 26.51 28.93 -29.79
CA ALA A 104 27.02 30.22 -29.35
C ALA A 104 28.37 30.55 -30.04
N PRO A 105 28.64 31.84 -30.34
CA PRO A 105 29.95 32.28 -30.83
C PRO A 105 31.06 31.85 -29.86
N ALA A 106 32.23 31.43 -30.39
CA ALA A 106 33.33 30.92 -29.56
C ALA A 106 33.77 31.91 -28.48
N ASP A 107 33.77 33.22 -28.78
CA ASP A 107 34.16 34.29 -27.86
C ASP A 107 33.12 34.57 -26.76
N GLN A 108 31.90 34.02 -26.87
CA GLN A 108 30.78 34.25 -25.95
C GLN A 108 30.15 32.94 -25.46
N ARG A 109 30.81 31.80 -25.67
CA ARG A 109 30.27 30.49 -25.30
C ARG A 109 30.24 30.36 -23.78
N PRO A 110 29.05 30.26 -23.16
CA PRO A 110 28.96 30.08 -21.71
C PRO A 110 29.44 28.68 -21.32
N THR A 111 29.92 28.50 -20.09
CA THR A 111 30.13 27.16 -19.52
C THR A 111 28.79 26.44 -19.36
N LEU A 112 28.77 25.10 -19.31
CA LEU A 112 27.53 24.36 -19.09
C LEU A 112 26.89 24.74 -17.75
N GLY A 113 27.71 24.94 -16.71
CA GLY A 113 27.24 25.45 -15.42
C GLY A 113 26.53 26.80 -15.52
N GLN A 114 27.12 27.78 -16.23
CA GLN A 114 26.50 29.09 -16.43
C GLN A 114 25.21 29.02 -17.23
N LEU A 115 25.15 28.14 -18.24
CA LEU A 115 23.97 27.93 -19.06
C LEU A 115 22.84 27.27 -18.25
N MET A 116 23.17 26.31 -17.38
CA MET A 116 22.23 25.68 -16.46
C MET A 116 21.71 26.67 -15.42
N ASP A 117 22.58 27.50 -14.83
CA ASP A 117 22.19 28.55 -13.89
C ASP A 117 21.24 29.57 -14.56
N HIS A 118 21.48 29.93 -15.82
CA HIS A 118 20.57 30.82 -16.59
C HIS A 118 19.19 30.20 -16.84
N MET A 119 19.13 28.89 -17.08
CA MET A 119 17.87 28.17 -17.30
C MET A 119 17.21 27.68 -16.00
N GLY A 120 17.83 27.91 -14.84
CA GLY A 120 17.33 27.48 -13.54
C GLY A 120 17.31 25.95 -13.37
N ILE A 121 18.22 25.23 -14.03
CA ILE A 121 18.31 23.77 -13.96
C ILE A 121 19.28 23.38 -12.84
N ASP A 122 18.82 22.56 -11.90
CA ASP A 122 19.65 22.00 -10.85
C ASP A 122 20.69 21.01 -11.43
N GLU A 123 21.95 21.19 -11.03
CA GLU A 123 23.09 20.33 -11.38
C GLU A 123 22.86 18.85 -11.04
N ASN A 124 22.10 18.55 -9.98
CA ASN A 124 21.79 17.19 -9.56
C ASN A 124 20.85 16.48 -10.54
N ILE A 125 20.03 17.24 -11.29
CA ILE A 125 19.07 16.67 -12.25
C ILE A 125 19.80 16.15 -13.49
N LEU A 126 20.82 16.86 -13.97
CA LEU A 126 21.59 16.49 -15.17
C LEU A 126 22.96 15.90 -14.87
N GLN A 127 23.30 15.70 -13.59
CA GLN A 127 24.57 15.16 -13.12
C GLN A 127 25.78 15.91 -13.71
N LEU A 128 25.74 17.25 -13.65
CA LEU A 128 26.83 18.09 -14.12
C LEU A 128 27.97 18.08 -13.09
N ASP A 129 29.18 17.73 -13.52
CA ASP A 129 30.41 18.02 -12.80
C ASP A 129 30.84 19.46 -13.13
N ARG A 130 30.72 20.38 -12.17
CA ARG A 130 31.12 21.80 -12.34
C ARG A 130 32.64 21.99 -12.44
N GLU A 131 33.44 21.07 -11.90
CA GLU A 131 34.91 21.17 -11.97
C GLU A 131 35.42 20.82 -13.36
N GLN A 132 34.80 19.80 -13.99
CA GLN A 132 35.15 19.32 -15.33
C GLN A 132 34.29 19.94 -16.45
N ASP A 133 33.23 20.68 -16.10
CA ASP A 133 32.19 21.21 -17.00
C ASP A 133 31.67 20.13 -17.96
N CYS A 134 31.37 18.95 -17.43
CA CYS A 134 30.92 17.79 -18.20
C CYS A 134 29.81 17.01 -17.47
N PHE A 135 29.03 16.22 -18.24
CA PHE A 135 27.98 15.37 -17.67
C PHE A 135 28.56 13.99 -17.28
N ASN A 136 28.19 13.50 -16.10
CA ASN A 136 28.54 12.17 -15.59
C ASN A 136 27.65 11.04 -16.12
#